data_AF-A0A261Y0J4-F1
#
_entry.id   AF-A0A261Y0J4-F1
#
_cell.length_a   1.000
_cell.length_b   1.000
_cell.length_c   1.000
_cell.angle_alpha   90.00
_cell.angle_beta   90.00
_cell.angle_gamma   90.00
#
_symmetry.space_group_name_H-M   'P 1'
#
loop_
_entity.id
_entity.type
_entity.pdbx_description
1 polymer ?
#
loop_
_entity_poly.entity_id
_entity_poly.type
_entity_poly.pdbx_seq_one_letter_code
_entity_poly.pdbx_strand_id
1 'polypeptide(L)'
;MPPANDAKKPPLLIHLVAGGSAGFVEACCCHPLDTIKVRMQLSKSGNRNAQGRSLSFLGVGAKIVRNESFFALYKGLGAVVTGIVPKMAIRFSSFEFYKSLMANADGKVATGAVFLAGLAAGTTEAVAVVTPMEVVKIRLQAQRHSMADPLDIPKYRNAGHAAYTILREEGPRALYKGVVLTALRQATNQAVNFTAYQEFKKYFQKMQDLDVLPSYQHLILGGVSGAMGPLSNAPIDTIKTRIQRRASPDSGWKRFSNITKEIYQKEGIRAFYKGITPRVLRVAPGQAITFMVYEKVKGWIEAIKDKVDNGEGLGDIVVQVADTVSGKA
;
A
#
# COMPACT_ATOMS: atom_id res chain seq x y z
N MET A 1 40.04 -10.23 26.71
CA MET A 1 38.68 -9.99 26.21
C MET A 1 38.80 -9.19 24.92
N PRO A 2 38.52 -9.76 23.74
CA PRO A 2 38.54 -8.97 22.51
C PRO A 2 37.35 -7.99 22.49
N PRO A 3 37.52 -6.77 21.95
CA PRO A 3 36.50 -5.74 21.95
C PRO A 3 35.32 -6.11 21.04
N ALA A 4 34.14 -5.67 21.48
CA ALA A 4 32.87 -5.89 20.81
C ALA A 4 32.92 -5.46 19.35
N ASN A 5 32.61 -6.41 18.46
CA ASN A 5 32.51 -6.22 17.03
C ASN A 5 31.41 -5.19 16.74
N ASP A 6 31.78 -3.99 16.31
CA ASP A 6 30.86 -2.98 15.80
C ASP A 6 30.06 -3.59 14.66
N ALA A 7 28.80 -3.92 14.94
CA ALA A 7 27.85 -4.41 13.96
C ALA A 7 27.63 -3.31 12.90
N LYS A 8 28.46 -3.32 11.85
CA LYS A 8 28.27 -2.50 10.64
C LYS A 8 26.88 -2.80 10.11
N LYS A 9 25.93 -1.91 10.42
CA LYS A 9 24.56 -1.95 9.89
C LYS A 9 24.66 -2.19 8.38
N PRO A 10 23.96 -3.19 7.82
CA PRO A 10 23.99 -3.42 6.38
C PRO A 10 23.66 -2.09 5.68
N PRO A 11 24.38 -1.73 4.60
CA PRO A 11 24.17 -0.46 3.94
C PRO A 11 22.69 -0.28 3.61
N LEU A 12 22.16 0.92 3.86
CA LEU A 12 20.76 1.33 3.58
C LEU A 12 20.29 0.89 2.18
N LEU A 13 21.24 0.81 1.25
CA LEU A 13 21.09 0.35 -0.12
C LEU A 13 20.64 -1.12 -0.23
N ILE A 14 21.09 -2.02 0.64
CA ILE A 14 20.65 -3.43 0.67
C ILE A 14 19.17 -3.51 1.02
N HIS A 15 18.75 -2.80 2.08
CA HIS A 15 17.35 -2.74 2.48
C HIS A 15 16.47 -2.07 1.42
N LEU A 16 17.00 -1.07 0.72
CA LEU A 16 16.30 -0.40 -0.38
C LEU A 16 16.12 -1.32 -1.59
N VAL A 17 17.15 -2.04 -2.00
CA VAL A 17 17.10 -2.97 -3.15
C VAL A 17 16.23 -4.18 -2.82
N ALA A 18 16.40 -4.78 -1.64
CA ALA A 18 15.56 -5.88 -1.17
C ALA A 18 14.09 -5.46 -1.00
N GLY A 19 13.84 -4.26 -0.46
CA GLY A 19 12.48 -3.72 -0.32
C GLY A 19 11.85 -3.35 -1.68
N GLY A 20 12.62 -2.77 -2.59
CA GLY A 20 12.16 -2.38 -3.92
C GLY A 20 11.80 -3.57 -4.81
N SER A 21 12.67 -4.60 -4.83
CA SER A 21 12.42 -5.87 -5.53
C SER A 21 11.23 -6.62 -4.93
N ALA A 22 11.13 -6.69 -3.60
CA ALA A 22 9.97 -7.27 -2.92
C ALA A 22 8.65 -6.57 -3.27
N GLY A 23 8.64 -5.24 -3.27
CA GLY A 23 7.46 -4.46 -3.67
C GLY A 23 7.09 -4.63 -5.15
N PHE A 24 8.09 -4.79 -6.04
CA PHE A 24 7.83 -5.06 -7.46
C PHE A 24 7.20 -6.43 -7.67
N VAL A 25 7.73 -7.48 -7.02
CA VAL A 25 7.18 -8.83 -7.13
C VAL A 25 5.79 -8.92 -6.47
N GLU A 26 5.58 -8.26 -5.32
CA GLU A 26 4.24 -8.14 -4.72
C GLU A 26 3.25 -7.50 -5.70
N ALA A 27 3.63 -6.37 -6.32
CA ALA A 27 2.80 -5.72 -7.31
C ALA A 27 2.49 -6.68 -8.47
N CYS A 28 3.48 -7.35 -9.05
CA CYS A 28 3.25 -8.32 -10.13
C CYS A 28 2.29 -9.46 -9.72
N CYS A 29 2.49 -10.07 -8.56
CA CYS A 29 1.67 -11.21 -8.12
C CYS A 29 0.26 -10.81 -7.64
N CYS A 30 0.11 -9.64 -7.01
CA CYS A 30 -1.15 -9.20 -6.42
C CYS A 30 -2.00 -8.32 -7.36
N HIS A 31 -1.43 -7.76 -8.42
CA HIS A 31 -2.16 -6.88 -9.35
C HIS A 31 -3.37 -7.55 -10.02
N PRO A 32 -3.35 -8.85 -10.40
CA PRO A 32 -4.56 -9.53 -10.87
C PRO A 32 -5.71 -9.49 -9.85
N LEU A 33 -5.40 -9.64 -8.55
CA LEU A 33 -6.39 -9.57 -7.48
C LEU A 33 -6.94 -8.13 -7.33
N ASP A 34 -6.07 -7.14 -7.45
CA ASP A 34 -6.46 -5.72 -7.42
C ASP A 34 -7.38 -5.36 -8.59
N THR A 35 -7.07 -5.83 -9.81
CA THR A 35 -7.90 -5.60 -11.00
C THR A 35 -9.29 -6.22 -10.84
N ILE A 36 -9.37 -7.46 -10.35
CA ILE A 36 -10.66 -8.14 -10.08
C ILE A 36 -11.47 -7.34 -9.05
N LYS A 37 -10.83 -6.92 -7.95
CA LYS A 37 -11.45 -6.12 -6.89
C LYS A 37 -12.00 -4.80 -7.41
N VAL A 38 -11.21 -4.04 -8.18
CA VAL A 38 -11.62 -2.73 -8.71
C VAL A 38 -12.80 -2.88 -9.68
N ARG A 39 -12.76 -3.87 -10.58
CA ARG A 39 -13.90 -4.13 -11.50
C ARG A 39 -15.16 -4.55 -10.77
N MET A 40 -15.02 -5.37 -9.73
CA MET A 40 -16.15 -5.76 -8.89
C MET A 40 -16.77 -4.56 -8.15
N GLN A 41 -15.96 -3.58 -7.73
CA GLN A 41 -16.43 -2.36 -7.04
C GLN A 41 -17.04 -1.31 -7.98
N LEU A 42 -16.58 -1.23 -9.22
CA LEU A 42 -17.07 -0.30 -10.24
C LEU A 42 -18.37 -0.77 -10.94
N SER A 43 -18.71 -2.07 -10.85
CA SER A 43 -19.94 -2.64 -11.41
C SER A 43 -21.18 -2.08 -10.68
N LYS A 44 -21.86 -1.08 -11.29
CA LYS A 44 -23.07 -0.43 -10.73
C LYS A 44 -24.27 -1.38 -10.60
N SER A 45 -24.42 -2.30 -11.54
CA SER A 45 -25.30 -3.44 -11.41
C SER A 45 -24.39 -4.57 -10.94
N GLY A 46 -24.59 -5.11 -9.74
CA GLY A 46 -23.70 -6.13 -9.16
C GLY A 46 -23.32 -7.14 -10.23
N ASN A 47 -22.03 -7.48 -10.32
CA ASN A 47 -21.49 -8.22 -11.47
C ASN A 47 -22.27 -9.54 -11.58
N ARG A 48 -23.23 -9.61 -12.50
CA ARG A 48 -24.24 -10.67 -12.54
C ARG A 48 -23.91 -11.61 -13.69
N ASN A 49 -24.03 -12.91 -13.44
CA ASN A 49 -24.01 -13.90 -14.51
C ASN A 49 -25.25 -13.74 -15.41
N ALA A 50 -25.27 -14.41 -16.57
CA ALA A 50 -26.43 -14.42 -17.48
C ALA A 50 -27.75 -14.84 -16.79
N GLN A 51 -27.68 -15.51 -15.64
CA GLN A 51 -28.81 -15.92 -14.79
C GLN A 51 -29.09 -14.98 -13.58
N GLY A 52 -28.49 -13.79 -13.51
CA GLY A 52 -28.81 -12.80 -12.46
C GLY A 52 -28.20 -13.06 -11.07
N ARG A 53 -27.31 -14.05 -10.89
CA ARG A 53 -26.54 -14.26 -9.64
C ARG A 53 -25.30 -13.37 -9.58
N SER A 54 -24.99 -12.83 -8.40
CA SER A 54 -23.74 -12.10 -8.15
C SER A 54 -22.54 -13.01 -8.35
N LEU A 55 -21.61 -12.62 -9.21
CA LEU A 55 -20.36 -13.30 -9.49
C LEU A 55 -19.44 -13.22 -8.27
N SER A 56 -18.98 -14.38 -7.82
CA SER A 56 -17.90 -14.51 -6.86
C SER A 56 -16.60 -13.93 -7.42
N PHE A 57 -15.62 -13.63 -6.56
CA PHE A 57 -14.31 -13.09 -6.93
C PHE A 57 -13.65 -13.85 -8.10
N LEU A 58 -13.68 -15.18 -8.05
CA LEU A 58 -13.19 -16.08 -9.11
C LEU A 58 -14.00 -15.98 -10.41
N GLY A 59 -15.32 -15.81 -10.32
CA GLY A 59 -16.20 -15.66 -11.48
C GLY A 59 -15.97 -14.34 -12.21
N VAL A 60 -15.69 -13.27 -11.48
CA VAL A 60 -15.29 -11.98 -12.07
C VAL A 60 -13.94 -12.11 -12.78
N GLY A 61 -12.96 -12.79 -12.17
CA GLY A 61 -11.68 -13.12 -12.80
C GLY A 61 -11.84 -13.90 -14.10
N ALA A 62 -12.60 -15.00 -14.07
CA ALA A 62 -12.85 -15.82 -15.25
C ALA A 62 -13.56 -15.05 -16.38
N LYS A 63 -14.49 -14.15 -16.04
CA LYS A 63 -15.17 -13.28 -17.02
C LYS A 63 -14.22 -12.29 -17.68
N ILE A 64 -13.26 -11.73 -16.93
CA ILE A 64 -12.25 -10.81 -17.48
C ILE A 64 -11.37 -11.56 -18.48
N VAL A 65 -10.86 -12.74 -18.11
CA VAL A 65 -9.99 -13.53 -18.98
C VAL A 65 -10.72 -13.98 -20.25
N ARG A 66 -11.99 -14.39 -20.14
CA ARG A 66 -12.80 -14.81 -21.28
C ARG A 66 -13.18 -13.66 -22.23
N ASN A 67 -13.45 -12.46 -21.70
CA ASN A 67 -13.98 -11.36 -22.51
C ASN A 67 -12.91 -10.38 -22.99
N GLU A 68 -11.79 -10.23 -22.28
CA GLU A 68 -10.77 -9.20 -22.55
C GLU A 68 -9.33 -9.73 -22.58
N SER A 69 -9.15 -11.05 -22.46
CA SER A 69 -7.86 -11.75 -22.43
C SER A 69 -7.10 -11.71 -21.09
N PHE A 70 -6.11 -12.60 -20.94
CA PHE A 70 -5.29 -12.74 -19.73
C PHE A 70 -4.57 -11.43 -19.34
N PHE A 71 -4.03 -10.70 -20.32
CA PHE A 71 -3.33 -9.42 -20.09
C PHE A 71 -4.24 -8.32 -19.53
N ALA A 72 -5.57 -8.44 -19.65
CA ALA A 72 -6.49 -7.49 -19.05
C ALA A 72 -6.43 -7.48 -17.51
N LEU A 73 -5.98 -8.58 -16.89
CA LEU A 73 -5.72 -8.64 -15.45
C LEU A 73 -4.52 -7.77 -15.02
N TYR A 74 -3.57 -7.55 -15.92
CA TYR A 74 -2.37 -6.73 -15.71
C TYR A 74 -2.52 -5.28 -16.20
N LYS A 75 -3.70 -4.92 -16.73
CA LYS A 75 -3.97 -3.57 -17.21
C LYS A 75 -3.79 -2.57 -16.06
N GLY A 76 -2.93 -1.59 -16.26
CA GLY A 76 -2.60 -0.57 -15.26
C GLY A 76 -1.43 -0.89 -14.33
N LEU A 77 -0.78 -2.07 -14.44
CA LEU A 77 0.39 -2.42 -13.63
C LEU A 77 1.51 -1.38 -13.75
N GLY A 78 1.81 -0.92 -14.97
CA GLY A 78 2.81 0.12 -15.20
C GLY A 78 2.52 1.41 -14.42
N ALA A 79 1.27 1.87 -14.41
CA ALA A 79 0.87 3.06 -13.65
C ALA A 79 0.96 2.86 -12.12
N VAL A 80 0.77 1.63 -11.65
CA VAL A 80 0.96 1.26 -10.24
C VAL A 80 2.44 1.31 -9.88
N VAL A 81 3.30 0.65 -10.66
CA VAL A 81 4.76 0.61 -10.42
C VAL A 81 5.37 2.02 -10.50
N THR A 82 5.07 2.78 -11.56
CA THR A 82 5.53 4.17 -11.71
C THR A 82 5.03 5.06 -10.57
N GLY A 83 3.89 4.75 -9.95
CA GLY A 83 3.36 5.48 -8.82
C GLY A 83 3.95 5.09 -7.46
N ILE A 84 4.34 3.82 -7.28
CA ILE A 84 4.90 3.30 -6.03
C ILE A 84 6.32 3.84 -5.80
N VAL A 85 7.14 3.92 -6.85
CA VAL A 85 8.55 4.31 -6.73
C VAL A 85 8.71 5.73 -6.14
N PRO A 86 8.06 6.78 -6.66
CA PRO A 86 8.16 8.13 -6.08
C PRO A 86 7.62 8.18 -4.65
N LYS A 87 6.53 7.47 -4.39
CA LYS A 87 5.91 7.38 -3.06
C LYS A 87 6.89 6.81 -2.04
N MET A 88 7.51 5.68 -2.34
CA MET A 88 8.45 5.03 -1.44
C MET A 88 9.75 5.83 -1.30
N ALA A 89 10.27 6.39 -2.39
CA ALA A 89 11.47 7.22 -2.37
C ALA A 89 11.31 8.41 -1.40
N ILE A 90 10.25 9.20 -1.55
CA ILE A 90 10.00 10.35 -0.66
C ILE A 90 9.78 9.89 0.78
N ARG A 91 9.05 8.79 0.99
CA ARG A 91 8.81 8.26 2.33
C ARG A 91 10.12 7.89 3.04
N PHE A 92 11.00 7.13 2.39
CA PHE A 92 12.27 6.71 2.99
C PHE A 92 13.25 7.87 3.16
N SER A 93 13.38 8.74 2.14
CA SER A 93 14.23 9.94 2.24
C SER A 93 13.77 10.88 3.36
N SER A 94 12.46 11.13 3.46
CA SER A 94 11.90 11.97 4.52
C SER A 94 12.04 11.31 5.88
N PHE A 95 11.86 9.99 5.97
CA PHE A 95 12.01 9.24 7.21
C PHE A 95 13.44 9.31 7.75
N GLU A 96 14.44 9.05 6.92
CA GLU A 96 15.85 9.18 7.32
C GLU A 96 16.20 10.62 7.68
N PHE A 97 15.71 11.60 6.92
CA PHE A 97 15.89 13.01 7.24
C PHE A 97 15.31 13.38 8.62
N TYR A 98 14.03 13.08 8.88
CA TYR A 98 13.40 13.40 10.18
C TYR A 98 14.00 12.60 11.34
N LYS A 99 14.37 11.33 11.09
CA LYS A 99 15.03 10.50 12.09
C LYS A 99 16.42 11.02 12.43
N SER A 100 17.18 11.51 11.44
CA SER A 100 18.50 12.12 11.66
C SER A 100 18.40 13.43 12.46
N LEU A 101 17.34 14.22 12.21
CA LEU A 101 17.07 15.45 12.96
C LEU A 101 16.72 15.18 14.45
N MET A 102 16.12 14.02 14.74
CA MET A 102 15.71 13.61 16.08
C MET A 102 16.66 12.58 16.73
N ALA A 103 17.84 12.36 16.14
CA ALA A 103 18.86 11.48 16.72
C ALA A 103 19.65 12.22 17.79
N ASN A 104 19.73 11.66 19.00
CA ASN A 104 20.61 12.16 20.06
C ASN A 104 22.08 11.83 19.74
N ALA A 105 23.01 12.49 20.43
CA ALA A 105 24.46 12.33 20.27
C ALA A 105 24.96 10.86 20.36
N ASP A 106 24.22 9.96 21.03
CA ASP A 106 24.50 8.52 21.14
C ASP A 106 23.96 7.65 19.98
N GLY A 107 23.35 8.24 18.95
CA GLY A 107 22.81 7.50 17.80
C GLY A 107 21.61 6.59 18.09
N LYS A 108 21.08 6.61 19.32
CA LYS A 108 19.84 5.92 19.73
C LYS A 108 18.65 6.86 19.60
N VAL A 109 17.67 6.47 18.79
CA VAL A 109 16.42 7.21 18.59
C VAL A 109 15.34 6.59 19.46
N ALA A 110 14.71 7.39 20.33
CA ALA A 110 13.62 6.92 21.16
C ALA A 110 12.47 6.37 20.30
N THR A 111 11.78 5.33 20.77
CA THR A 111 10.67 4.69 20.03
C THR A 111 9.57 5.68 19.64
N GLY A 112 9.34 6.70 20.49
CA GLY A 112 8.42 7.81 20.19
C GLY A 112 8.93 8.76 19.09
N ALA A 113 10.24 9.02 19.03
CA ALA A 113 10.85 9.83 17.97
C ALA A 113 10.84 9.08 16.62
N VAL A 114 11.01 7.75 16.62
CA VAL A 114 10.84 6.92 15.42
C VAL A 114 9.39 7.00 14.90
N PHE A 115 8.40 7.00 15.81
CA PHE A 115 7.01 7.17 15.45
C PHE A 115 6.72 8.54 14.84
N LEU A 116 7.19 9.62 15.47
CA LEU A 116 7.03 10.98 14.96
C LEU A 116 7.74 11.17 13.62
N ALA A 117 8.93 10.60 13.44
CA ALA A 117 9.64 10.59 12.15
C ALA A 117 8.81 9.86 11.08
N GLY A 118 8.21 8.72 11.43
CA GLY A 118 7.30 7.97 10.57
C GLY A 118 6.04 8.73 10.18
N LEU A 119 5.42 9.43 11.13
CA LEU A 119 4.25 10.27 10.87
C LEU A 119 4.59 11.50 10.02
N ALA A 120 5.70 12.18 10.30
CA ALA A 120 6.16 13.33 9.53
C ALA A 120 6.55 12.93 8.11
N ALA A 121 7.25 11.81 7.94
CA ALA A 121 7.58 11.24 6.64
C ALA A 121 6.32 10.83 5.86
N GLY A 122 5.37 10.17 6.52
CA GLY A 122 4.09 9.80 5.92
C GLY A 122 3.24 11.00 5.52
N THR A 123 3.28 12.08 6.29
CA THR A 123 2.58 13.34 5.97
C THR A 123 3.24 14.03 4.78
N THR A 124 4.57 14.07 4.73
CA THR A 124 5.33 14.66 3.61
C THR A 124 5.11 13.88 2.32
N GLU A 125 5.18 12.55 2.37
CA GLU A 125 4.79 11.65 1.28
C GLU A 125 3.33 11.91 0.83
N ALA A 126 2.42 12.05 1.79
CA ALA A 126 1.01 12.28 1.52
C ALA A 126 0.79 13.59 0.75
N VAL A 127 1.44 14.68 1.18
CA VAL A 127 1.32 16.00 0.57
C VAL A 127 2.04 16.07 -0.78
N ALA A 128 3.26 15.52 -0.87
CA ALA A 128 4.10 15.68 -2.05
C ALA A 128 3.62 14.81 -3.23
N VAL A 129 3.20 13.57 -2.97
CA VAL A 129 2.89 12.60 -4.04
C VAL A 129 1.47 12.08 -3.96
N VAL A 130 1.00 11.68 -2.78
CA VAL A 130 -0.28 10.98 -2.69
C VAL A 130 -1.46 11.88 -3.03
N THR A 131 -1.48 13.13 -2.55
CA THR A 131 -2.58 14.06 -2.81
C THR A 131 -2.74 14.46 -4.27
N PRO A 132 -1.70 14.92 -4.99
CA PRO A 132 -1.84 15.20 -6.43
C PRO A 132 -2.21 13.93 -7.20
N MET A 133 -1.64 12.78 -6.85
CA MET A 133 -1.95 11.50 -7.50
C MET A 133 -3.40 11.05 -7.24
N GLU A 134 -3.90 11.20 -6.02
CA GLU A 134 -5.28 10.88 -5.64
C GLU A 134 -6.27 11.79 -6.37
N VAL A 135 -6.02 13.10 -6.42
CA VAL A 135 -6.90 14.04 -7.14
C VAL A 135 -6.98 13.69 -8.62
N VAL A 136 -5.84 13.40 -9.25
CA VAL A 136 -5.78 12.96 -10.66
C VAL A 136 -6.55 11.66 -10.85
N LYS A 137 -6.30 10.64 -10.03
CA LYS A 137 -6.98 9.34 -10.10
C LYS A 137 -8.49 9.45 -9.90
N ILE A 138 -8.93 10.22 -8.90
CA ILE A 138 -10.34 10.43 -8.60
C ILE A 138 -11.03 11.09 -9.80
N ARG A 139 -10.43 12.11 -10.42
CA ARG A 139 -11.01 12.79 -11.59
C ARG A 139 -11.05 11.89 -12.82
N LEU A 140 -10.01 11.10 -13.05
CA LEU A 140 -9.95 10.13 -14.15
C LEU A 140 -11.00 9.02 -13.97
N GLN A 141 -11.22 8.54 -12.74
CA GLN A 141 -12.23 7.53 -12.44
C GLN A 141 -13.66 8.10 -12.36
N ALA A 142 -13.80 9.39 -12.02
CA ALA A 142 -15.08 10.09 -12.01
C ALA A 142 -15.59 10.38 -13.42
N GLN A 143 -14.72 10.39 -14.43
CA GLN A 143 -15.15 10.40 -15.82
C GLN A 143 -15.95 9.15 -16.11
N ARG A 144 -17.25 9.33 -16.31
CA ARG A 144 -18.09 8.30 -16.90
C ARG A 144 -17.65 8.16 -18.35
N HIS A 145 -16.97 7.06 -18.67
CA HIS A 145 -17.15 6.48 -19.99
C HIS A 145 -18.62 6.06 -20.08
N SER A 146 -19.47 6.97 -20.55
CA SER A 146 -20.78 6.59 -21.01
C SER A 146 -20.53 5.76 -22.26
N MET A 147 -20.53 4.43 -22.12
CA MET A 147 -20.64 3.45 -23.21
C MET A 147 -22.02 3.55 -23.90
N ALA A 148 -22.56 4.76 -24.01
CA ALA A 148 -23.87 5.10 -24.56
C ALA A 148 -23.78 6.23 -25.58
N ASP A 149 -22.66 6.98 -25.63
CA ASP A 149 -22.51 8.06 -26.59
C ASP A 149 -21.12 7.98 -27.28
N PRO A 150 -21.04 7.50 -28.53
CA PRO A 150 -19.79 7.35 -29.27
C PRO A 150 -19.05 8.66 -29.57
N LEU A 151 -19.68 9.81 -29.31
CA LEU A 151 -19.16 11.15 -29.61
C LEU A 151 -18.59 11.89 -28.38
N ASP A 152 -18.68 11.32 -27.16
CA ASP A 152 -18.25 12.00 -25.95
C ASP A 152 -16.73 11.86 -25.76
N ILE A 153 -15.97 12.84 -26.26
CA ILE A 153 -14.51 12.85 -26.22
C ILE A 153 -14.07 12.87 -24.75
N PRO A 154 -13.32 11.86 -24.24
CA PRO A 154 -12.94 11.82 -22.83
C PRO A 154 -12.09 13.04 -22.48
N LYS A 155 -12.59 13.89 -21.57
CA LYS A 155 -11.90 15.12 -21.12
C LYS A 155 -10.49 14.86 -20.56
N TYR A 156 -10.21 13.65 -20.07
CA TYR A 156 -8.87 13.23 -19.64
C TYR A 156 -8.49 11.92 -20.32
N ARG A 157 -7.50 11.96 -21.22
CA ARG A 157 -7.04 10.76 -21.95
C ARG A 157 -6.16 9.87 -21.08
N ASN A 158 -5.25 10.47 -20.32
CA ASN A 158 -4.23 9.80 -19.51
C ASN A 158 -4.00 10.54 -18.19
N ALA A 159 -3.33 9.90 -17.22
CA ALA A 159 -3.00 10.53 -15.93
C ALA A 159 -2.16 11.81 -16.07
N GLY A 160 -1.18 11.82 -16.99
CA GLY A 160 -0.38 13.02 -17.28
C GLY A 160 -1.19 14.14 -17.93
N HIS A 161 -2.08 13.78 -18.88
CA HIS A 161 -3.00 14.75 -19.50
C HIS A 161 -3.97 15.32 -18.45
N ALA A 162 -4.53 14.48 -17.58
CA ALA A 162 -5.36 14.92 -16.48
C ALA A 162 -4.63 15.90 -15.56
N ALA A 163 -3.41 15.56 -15.12
CA ALA A 163 -2.60 16.43 -14.28
C ALA A 163 -2.33 17.79 -14.95
N TYR A 164 -1.95 17.78 -16.23
CA TYR A 164 -1.71 18.99 -17.01
C TYR A 164 -2.97 19.84 -17.19
N THR A 165 -4.09 19.24 -17.58
CA THR A 165 -5.38 19.93 -17.75
C THR A 165 -5.86 20.53 -16.43
N ILE A 166 -5.73 19.81 -15.31
CA ILE A 166 -6.09 20.34 -13.98
C ILE A 166 -5.21 21.54 -13.62
N LEU A 167 -3.90 21.44 -13.86
CA LEU A 167 -2.96 22.50 -13.55
C LEU A 167 -3.23 23.76 -14.40
N ARG A 168 -3.58 23.59 -15.67
CA ARG A 168 -3.87 24.69 -16.60
C ARG A 168 -5.24 25.32 -16.39
N GLU A 169 -6.29 24.53 -16.12
CA GLU A 169 -7.67 25.03 -15.97
C GLU A 169 -7.98 25.53 -14.55
N GLU A 170 -7.50 24.85 -13.51
CA GLU A 170 -7.86 25.16 -12.11
C GLU A 170 -6.68 25.64 -11.25
N GLY A 171 -5.46 25.56 -11.79
CA GLY A 171 -4.24 25.95 -11.09
C GLY A 171 -3.70 24.89 -10.11
N PRO A 172 -2.50 25.13 -9.55
CA PRO A 172 -1.79 24.16 -8.70
C PRO A 172 -2.52 23.85 -7.40
N ARG A 173 -3.29 24.79 -6.85
CA ARG A 173 -4.08 24.59 -5.63
C ARG A 173 -5.15 23.51 -5.79
N ALA A 174 -5.61 23.23 -7.02
CA ALA A 174 -6.60 22.19 -7.28
C ALA A 174 -6.07 20.78 -6.97
N LEU A 175 -4.76 20.54 -7.10
CA LEU A 175 -4.11 19.25 -6.80
C LEU A 175 -4.01 18.97 -5.29
N TYR A 176 -4.17 19.99 -4.45
CA TYR A 176 -4.12 19.88 -2.99
C TYR A 176 -5.52 19.96 -2.34
N LYS A 177 -6.60 19.98 -3.14
CA LYS A 177 -7.96 19.89 -2.61
C LYS A 177 -8.13 18.54 -1.89
N GLY A 178 -8.34 18.61 -0.57
CA GLY A 178 -8.50 17.43 0.28
C GLY A 178 -7.21 16.94 0.95
N VAL A 179 -6.11 17.69 0.87
CA VAL A 179 -4.82 17.36 1.51
C VAL A 179 -4.96 17.02 2.99
N VAL A 180 -5.77 17.79 3.74
CA VAL A 180 -6.03 17.56 5.16
C VAL A 180 -6.70 16.20 5.40
N LEU A 181 -7.65 15.81 4.55
CA LEU A 181 -8.36 14.54 4.68
C LEU A 181 -7.45 13.34 4.31
N THR A 182 -6.58 13.50 3.32
CA THR A 182 -5.61 12.47 2.95
C THR A 182 -4.52 12.33 4.01
N ALA A 183 -4.01 13.44 4.54
CA ALA A 183 -3.06 13.46 5.65
C ALA A 183 -3.66 12.84 6.92
N LEU A 184 -4.89 13.20 7.29
CA LEU A 184 -5.58 12.61 8.43
C LEU A 184 -5.76 11.10 8.26
N ARG A 185 -6.18 10.63 7.08
CA ARG A 185 -6.31 9.20 6.78
C ARG A 185 -4.97 8.46 6.86
N GLN A 186 -3.89 9.07 6.37
CA GLN A 186 -2.54 8.49 6.48
C GLN A 186 -2.10 8.43 7.95
N ALA A 187 -2.32 9.51 8.71
CA ALA A 187 -1.97 9.60 10.12
C ALA A 187 -2.74 8.58 10.98
N THR A 188 -4.06 8.44 10.81
CA THR A 188 -4.85 7.45 11.57
C THR A 188 -4.44 6.03 11.22
N ASN A 189 -4.22 5.74 9.93
CA ASN A 189 -3.77 4.42 9.50
C ASN A 189 -2.38 4.07 10.06
N GLN A 190 -1.47 5.04 10.09
CA GLN A 190 -0.11 4.85 10.62
C GLN A 190 -0.10 4.74 12.14
N ALA A 191 -0.91 5.54 12.84
CA ALA A 191 -1.06 5.50 14.30
C ALA A 191 -1.60 4.14 14.77
N VAL A 192 -2.72 3.68 14.19
CA VAL A 192 -3.32 2.38 14.57
C VAL A 192 -2.36 1.22 14.29
N ASN A 193 -1.70 1.21 13.13
CA ASN A 193 -0.73 0.18 12.79
C ASN A 193 0.44 0.16 13.79
N PHE A 194 1.02 1.33 14.08
CA PHE A 194 2.14 1.43 15.02
C PHE A 194 1.77 1.04 16.45
N THR A 195 0.62 1.50 16.96
CA THR A 195 0.12 1.14 18.28
C THR A 195 -0.15 -0.37 18.37
N ALA A 196 -0.83 -0.94 17.37
CA ALA A 196 -1.08 -2.37 17.32
C ALA A 196 0.23 -3.17 17.29
N TYR A 197 1.20 -2.74 16.48
CA TYR A 197 2.50 -3.39 16.39
C TYR A 197 3.24 -3.38 17.73
N GLN A 198 3.27 -2.24 18.43
CA GLN A 198 3.94 -2.11 19.72
C GLN A 198 3.28 -2.94 20.82
N GLU A 199 1.95 -2.95 20.90
CA GLU A 199 1.23 -3.73 21.89
C GLU A 199 1.39 -5.23 21.67
N PHE A 200 1.26 -5.68 20.41
CA PHE A 200 1.54 -7.08 20.10
C PHE A 200 3.02 -7.43 20.35
N LYS A 201 3.96 -6.55 20.02
CA LYS A 201 5.40 -6.78 20.26
C LYS A 201 5.66 -6.97 21.76
N LYS A 202 5.15 -6.07 22.62
CA LYS A 202 5.27 -6.18 24.08
C LYS A 202 4.65 -7.48 24.60
N TYR A 203 3.47 -7.84 24.09
CA TYR A 203 2.78 -9.06 24.49
C TYR A 203 3.60 -10.32 24.17
N PHE A 204 4.15 -10.42 22.96
CA PHE A 204 4.98 -11.55 22.54
C PHE A 204 6.33 -11.60 23.26
N GLN A 205 6.98 -10.45 23.50
CA GLN A 205 8.22 -10.39 24.29
C GLN A 205 7.99 -10.87 25.73
N LYS A 206 6.87 -10.47 26.35
CA LYS A 206 6.52 -10.90 27.70
C LYS A 206 6.17 -12.39 27.79
N MET A 207 5.59 -12.97 26.73
CA MET A 207 5.27 -14.40 26.69
C MET A 207 6.49 -15.30 26.46
N GLN A 208 7.52 -14.82 25.76
CA GLN A 208 8.68 -15.62 25.39
C GLN A 208 9.97 -15.25 26.13
N ASP A 209 9.92 -14.24 26.99
CA ASP A 209 11.05 -13.73 27.80
C ASP A 209 12.31 -13.46 26.95
N LEU A 210 12.10 -12.90 25.75
CA LEU A 210 13.15 -12.59 24.76
C LEU A 210 13.27 -11.07 24.59
N ASP A 211 14.50 -10.55 24.76
CA ASP A 211 14.81 -9.13 24.53
C ASP A 211 14.65 -8.72 23.06
N VAL A 212 14.88 -9.65 22.12
CA VAL A 212 14.80 -9.41 20.67
C VAL A 212 13.97 -10.52 20.02
N LEU A 213 12.87 -10.16 19.35
CA LEU A 213 12.11 -11.17 18.60
C LEU A 213 12.85 -11.55 17.31
N PRO A 214 12.78 -12.81 16.89
CA PRO A 214 13.23 -13.25 15.57
C PRO A 214 12.56 -12.47 14.43
N SER A 215 13.27 -12.34 13.29
CA SER A 215 12.78 -11.65 12.08
C SER A 215 11.40 -12.13 11.60
N TYR A 216 11.12 -13.43 11.70
CA TYR A 216 9.82 -14.00 11.31
C TYR A 216 8.68 -13.52 12.21
N GLN A 217 8.92 -13.30 13.51
CA GLN A 217 7.90 -12.81 14.42
C GLN A 217 7.63 -11.33 14.18
N HIS A 218 8.68 -10.52 14.01
CA HIS A 218 8.55 -9.13 13.60
C HIS A 218 7.70 -8.97 12.34
N LEU A 219 7.82 -9.91 11.40
CA LEU A 219 6.96 -9.96 10.22
C LEU A 219 5.51 -10.30 10.56
N ILE A 220 5.25 -11.40 11.28
CA ILE A 220 3.86 -11.80 11.60
C ILE A 220 3.17 -10.67 12.36
N LEU A 221 3.88 -10.06 13.32
CA LEU A 221 3.48 -8.85 14.02
C LEU A 221 3.19 -7.70 13.07
N GLY A 222 4.09 -7.43 12.11
CA GLY A 222 3.93 -6.41 11.07
C GLY A 222 2.73 -6.67 10.14
N GLY A 223 2.48 -7.92 9.77
CA GLY A 223 1.35 -8.32 8.94
C GLY A 223 0.01 -8.20 9.67
N VAL A 224 -0.06 -8.65 10.94
CA VAL A 224 -1.25 -8.56 11.77
C VAL A 224 -1.56 -7.10 12.13
N SER A 225 -0.57 -6.32 12.57
CA SER A 225 -0.72 -4.87 12.83
C SER A 225 -1.05 -4.08 11.56
N GLY A 226 -0.48 -4.47 10.42
CA GLY A 226 -0.81 -3.93 9.10
C GLY A 226 -2.25 -4.16 8.67
N ALA A 227 -2.90 -5.24 9.13
CA ALA A 227 -4.32 -5.48 8.92
C ALA A 227 -5.22 -4.62 9.84
N MET A 228 -4.76 -4.30 11.05
CA MET A 228 -5.51 -3.51 12.04
C MET A 228 -5.81 -2.07 11.58
N GLY A 229 -4.91 -1.44 10.83
CA GLY A 229 -5.14 -0.10 10.26
C GLY A 229 -6.37 -0.05 9.33
N PRO A 230 -6.44 -0.90 8.30
CA PRO A 230 -7.63 -1.12 7.49
C PRO A 230 -8.89 -1.52 8.28
N LEU A 231 -8.75 -2.33 9.34
CA LEU A 231 -9.86 -2.72 10.22
C LEU A 231 -10.49 -1.52 10.93
N SER A 232 -9.66 -0.65 11.50
CA SER A 232 -10.10 0.56 12.19
C SER A 232 -10.68 1.62 11.24
N ASN A 233 -10.10 1.78 10.05
CA ASN A 233 -10.55 2.78 9.07
C ASN A 233 -11.77 2.33 8.24
N ALA A 234 -12.11 1.05 8.23
CA ALA A 234 -13.24 0.52 7.47
C ALA A 234 -14.60 1.21 7.71
N PRO A 235 -15.05 1.46 8.95
CA PRO A 235 -16.31 2.19 9.18
C PRO A 235 -16.29 3.60 8.58
N ILE A 236 -15.18 4.31 8.71
CA ILE A 236 -15.01 5.67 8.18
C ILE A 236 -15.02 5.66 6.65
N ASP A 237 -14.31 4.71 6.04
CA ASP A 237 -14.27 4.55 4.58
C ASP A 237 -15.65 4.17 4.02
N THR A 238 -16.42 3.33 4.73
CA THR A 238 -17.80 2.99 4.34
C THR A 238 -18.74 4.19 4.41
N ILE A 239 -18.63 5.04 5.44
CA ILE A 239 -19.43 6.26 5.56
C ILE A 239 -19.03 7.26 4.46
N LYS A 240 -17.72 7.47 4.25
CA LYS A 240 -17.18 8.38 3.23
C LYS A 240 -17.62 7.99 1.82
N THR A 241 -17.55 6.71 1.49
CA THR A 241 -17.98 6.20 0.17
C THR A 241 -19.49 6.38 -0.06
N ARG A 242 -20.33 6.24 0.97
CA ARG A 242 -21.79 6.53 0.85
C ARG A 242 -22.09 8.01 0.71
N ILE A 243 -21.37 8.88 1.44
CA ILE A 243 -21.46 10.34 1.30
C ILE A 243 -21.06 10.75 -0.12
N GLN A 244 -19.98 10.20 -0.67
CA GLN A 244 -19.51 10.54 -2.02
C GLN A 244 -20.40 9.98 -3.14
N ARG A 245 -21.14 8.90 -2.88
CA ARG A 245 -22.06 8.29 -3.87
C ARG A 245 -23.41 8.98 -3.99
N ARG A 246 -23.88 9.63 -2.94
CA ARG A 246 -25.12 10.41 -2.97
C ARG A 246 -24.78 11.85 -3.36
N ALA A 247 -25.63 12.53 -4.09
CA ALA A 247 -25.62 13.99 -4.15
C ALA A 247 -26.74 14.44 -3.20
N SER A 248 -26.40 15.08 -2.08
CA SER A 248 -27.39 15.59 -1.14
C SER A 248 -27.04 17.05 -0.81
N PRO A 249 -28.04 17.95 -0.78
CA PRO A 249 -27.84 19.38 -0.51
C PRO A 249 -27.50 19.71 0.95
N ASP A 250 -27.49 18.72 1.86
CA ASP A 250 -27.23 18.92 3.28
C ASP A 250 -25.77 19.20 3.65
N SER A 251 -25.58 20.07 4.66
CA SER A 251 -24.30 20.37 5.30
C SER A 251 -23.60 19.11 5.83
N GLY A 252 -22.27 19.06 5.69
CA GLY A 252 -21.42 17.88 5.84
C GLY A 252 -21.60 17.10 7.16
N TRP A 253 -21.81 17.79 8.29
CA TRP A 253 -21.97 17.13 9.59
C TRP A 253 -23.33 16.45 9.77
N LYS A 254 -24.42 17.14 9.38
CA LYS A 254 -25.77 16.54 9.35
C LYS A 254 -25.82 15.36 8.40
N ARG A 255 -25.14 15.47 7.27
CA ARG A 255 -25.02 14.40 6.28
C ARG A 255 -24.28 13.17 6.81
N PHE A 256 -23.18 13.36 7.53
CA PHE A 256 -22.43 12.28 8.18
C PHE A 256 -23.30 11.56 9.23
N SER A 257 -23.98 12.32 10.10
CA SER A 257 -24.85 11.76 11.15
C SER A 257 -26.04 11.00 10.57
N ASN A 258 -26.73 11.58 9.58
CA ASN A 258 -27.89 10.94 8.92
C ASN A 258 -27.52 9.63 8.24
N ILE A 259 -26.40 9.59 7.51
CA ILE A 259 -25.93 8.36 6.84
C ILE A 259 -25.48 7.32 7.87
N THR A 260 -24.80 7.73 8.94
CA THR A 260 -24.37 6.81 10.00
C THR A 260 -25.57 6.17 10.69
N LYS A 261 -26.58 6.99 11.03
CA LYS A 261 -27.84 6.52 11.63
C LYS A 261 -28.60 5.60 10.68
N GLU A 262 -28.64 5.92 9.39
CA GLU A 262 -29.28 5.09 8.37
C GLU A 262 -28.58 3.72 8.20
N ILE A 263 -27.24 3.69 8.16
CA ILE A 263 -26.48 2.43 8.10
C ILE A 263 -26.80 1.57 9.33
N TYR A 264 -26.74 2.18 10.51
CA TYR A 264 -26.95 1.48 11.77
C TYR A 264 -28.37 0.92 11.88
N GLN A 265 -29.39 1.70 11.51
CA GLN A 265 -30.80 1.30 11.63
C GLN A 265 -31.28 0.36 10.52
N LYS A 266 -30.82 0.52 9.28
CA LYS A 266 -31.32 -0.27 8.14
C LYS A 266 -30.49 -1.51 7.82
N GLU A 267 -29.18 -1.48 8.08
CA GLU A 267 -28.27 -2.55 7.64
C GLU A 267 -27.43 -3.15 8.78
N GLY A 268 -27.44 -2.52 9.97
CA GLY A 268 -26.75 -3.00 11.17
C GLY A 268 -25.23 -2.82 11.16
N ILE A 269 -24.57 -3.23 12.24
CA ILE A 269 -23.12 -3.04 12.46
C ILE A 269 -22.26 -3.72 11.38
N ARG A 270 -22.71 -4.87 10.85
CA ARG A 270 -22.00 -5.61 9.78
C ARG A 270 -21.89 -4.80 8.48
N ALA A 271 -22.77 -3.82 8.26
CA ALA A 271 -22.74 -2.98 7.06
C ALA A 271 -21.55 -2.01 7.04
N PHE A 272 -21.04 -1.59 8.20
CA PHE A 272 -19.83 -0.75 8.30
C PHE A 272 -18.55 -1.47 7.85
N TYR A 273 -18.54 -2.80 7.98
CA TYR A 273 -17.42 -3.68 7.62
C TYR A 273 -17.62 -4.32 6.24
N LYS A 274 -18.70 -3.98 5.52
CA LYS A 274 -19.02 -4.55 4.21
C LYS A 274 -17.99 -4.07 3.18
N GLY A 275 -17.12 -4.99 2.72
CA GLY A 275 -15.98 -4.67 1.84
C GLY A 275 -14.61 -4.81 2.50
N ILE A 276 -14.56 -5.17 3.79
CA ILE A 276 -13.30 -5.42 4.49
C ILE A 276 -12.64 -6.73 4.09
N THR A 277 -13.43 -7.75 3.77
CA THR A 277 -12.97 -9.07 3.34
C THR A 277 -11.99 -8.97 2.17
N PRO A 278 -12.30 -8.31 1.03
CA PRO A 278 -11.33 -8.15 -0.06
C PRO A 278 -10.17 -7.19 0.26
N ARG A 279 -10.20 -6.48 1.40
CA ARG A 279 -9.09 -5.64 1.86
C ARG A 279 -8.13 -6.47 2.70
N VAL A 280 -8.63 -7.22 3.68
CA VAL A 280 -7.84 -8.13 4.52
C VAL A 280 -7.28 -9.29 3.70
N LEU A 281 -8.09 -9.88 2.80
CA LEU A 281 -7.68 -10.96 1.90
C LEU A 281 -6.57 -10.54 0.92
N ARG A 282 -6.40 -9.23 0.67
CA ARG A 282 -5.28 -8.71 -0.12
C ARG A 282 -4.04 -8.48 0.74
N VAL A 283 -4.22 -8.00 1.97
CA VAL A 283 -3.09 -7.70 2.88
C VAL A 283 -2.29 -8.95 3.21
N ALA A 284 -2.95 -10.06 3.55
CA ALA A 284 -2.25 -11.29 3.93
C ALA A 284 -1.32 -11.86 2.83
N PRO A 285 -1.76 -12.13 1.59
CA PRO A 285 -0.89 -12.65 0.53
C PRO A 285 0.14 -11.62 0.07
N GLY A 286 -0.21 -10.34 0.01
CA GLY A 286 0.74 -9.29 -0.36
C GLY A 286 1.91 -9.19 0.62
N GLN A 287 1.62 -9.23 1.92
CA GLN A 287 2.66 -9.24 2.97
C GLN A 287 3.52 -10.51 2.91
N ALA A 288 2.89 -11.68 2.69
CA ALA A 288 3.61 -12.95 2.57
C ALA A 288 4.60 -12.96 1.38
N ILE A 289 4.16 -12.48 0.21
CA ILE A 289 5.00 -12.40 -1.00
C ILE A 289 6.14 -11.40 -0.80
N THR A 290 5.82 -10.21 -0.29
CA THR A 290 6.82 -9.17 0.00
C THR A 290 7.91 -9.72 0.91
N PHE A 291 7.53 -10.48 1.95
CA PHE A 291 8.48 -11.08 2.88
C PHE A 291 9.37 -12.13 2.24
N MET A 292 8.78 -13.11 1.55
CA MET A 292 9.52 -14.20 0.92
C MET A 292 10.59 -13.64 -0.02
N VAL A 293 10.23 -12.62 -0.80
CA VAL A 293 11.15 -11.97 -1.74
C VAL A 293 12.19 -11.14 -0.97
N TYR A 294 11.78 -10.38 0.05
CA TYR A 294 12.71 -9.58 0.85
C TYR A 294 13.78 -10.44 1.52
N GLU A 295 13.42 -11.56 2.15
CA GLU A 295 14.39 -12.46 2.80
C GLU A 295 15.32 -13.12 1.78
N LYS A 296 14.78 -13.61 0.66
CA LYS A 296 15.59 -14.20 -0.41
C LYS A 296 16.57 -13.19 -1.00
N VAL A 297 16.11 -11.99 -1.34
CA VAL A 297 16.96 -10.95 -1.94
C VAL A 297 17.98 -10.43 -0.94
N LYS A 298 17.59 -10.23 0.33
CA LYS A 298 18.53 -9.84 1.38
C LYS A 298 19.61 -10.91 1.57
N GLY A 299 19.22 -12.18 1.66
CA GLY A 299 20.15 -13.29 1.79
C GLY A 299 21.11 -13.42 0.61
N TRP A 300 20.63 -13.18 -0.63
CA TRP A 300 21.51 -13.14 -1.80
C TRP A 300 22.50 -11.98 -1.75
N ILE A 301 22.06 -10.78 -1.37
CA ILE A 301 22.94 -9.61 -1.32
C ILE A 301 24.00 -9.78 -0.21
N GLU A 302 23.63 -10.34 0.95
CA GLU A 302 24.57 -10.66 2.03
C GLU A 302 25.58 -11.74 1.60
N ALA A 303 25.13 -12.81 0.95
CA ALA A 303 26.01 -13.85 0.40
C ALA A 303 26.98 -13.33 -0.68
N ILE A 304 26.50 -12.43 -1.55
CA ILE A 304 27.35 -11.76 -2.55
C ILE A 304 28.38 -10.87 -1.86
N LYS A 305 27.97 -10.12 -0.82
CA LYS A 305 28.86 -9.23 -0.09
C LYS A 305 29.97 -10.00 0.64
N ASP A 306 29.62 -11.10 1.32
CA ASP A 306 30.61 -11.94 2.02
C ASP A 306 31.62 -12.56 1.04
N LYS A 307 31.18 -12.94 -0.18
CA LYS A 307 32.07 -13.46 -1.23
C LYS A 307 32.97 -12.39 -1.86
N VAL A 308 32.45 -11.17 -2.02
CA VAL A 308 33.24 -10.03 -2.50
C VAL A 308 34.29 -9.58 -1.47
N ASP A 309 33.94 -9.56 -0.17
CA ASP A 309 34.90 -9.26 0.91
C ASP A 309 35.99 -10.36 1.03
N ASN A 310 35.70 -11.59 0.58
CA ASN A 310 36.66 -12.71 0.50
C ASN A 310 37.50 -12.74 -0.80
N GLY A 311 37.35 -11.76 -1.71
CA GLY A 311 38.22 -11.59 -2.88
C GLY A 311 37.87 -12.44 -4.11
N GLU A 312 36.67 -13.05 -4.17
CA GLU A 312 36.21 -13.77 -5.37
C GLU A 312 35.79 -12.79 -6.48
N GLY A 313 36.12 -13.11 -7.73
CA GLY A 313 35.76 -12.29 -8.89
C GLY A 313 34.24 -12.20 -9.08
N LEU A 314 33.74 -10.98 -9.31
CA LEU A 314 32.29 -10.69 -9.43
C LEU A 314 31.56 -11.58 -10.47
N GLY A 315 32.29 -12.07 -11.49
CA GLY A 315 31.77 -12.95 -12.53
C GLY A 315 31.39 -14.36 -12.03
N ASP A 316 32.24 -14.98 -11.21
CA ASP A 316 31.99 -16.35 -10.69
C ASP A 316 30.91 -16.36 -9.61
N ILE A 317 30.80 -15.27 -8.85
CA ILE A 317 29.76 -15.08 -7.83
C ILE A 317 28.37 -15.01 -8.48
N VAL A 318 28.23 -14.27 -9.59
CA VAL A 318 26.94 -14.14 -10.28
C VAL A 318 26.51 -15.46 -10.90
N VAL A 319 27.44 -16.26 -11.43
CA VAL A 319 27.17 -17.59 -12.00
C VAL A 319 26.74 -18.58 -10.91
N GLN A 320 27.45 -18.66 -9.78
CA GLN A 320 27.09 -19.56 -8.68
C GLN A 320 25.78 -19.18 -7.97
N VAL A 321 25.52 -17.88 -7.81
CA VAL A 321 24.23 -17.41 -7.29
C VAL A 321 23.12 -17.78 -8.28
N ALA A 322 23.33 -17.60 -9.60
CA ALA A 322 22.38 -18.04 -10.61
C ALA A 322 22.13 -19.56 -10.58
N ASP A 323 23.15 -20.38 -10.34
CA ASP A 323 23.01 -21.84 -10.20
C ASP A 323 22.25 -22.25 -8.93
N THR A 324 22.48 -21.54 -7.82
CA THR A 324 21.73 -21.72 -6.56
C THR A 324 20.26 -21.32 -6.72
N VAL A 325 19.97 -20.34 -7.58
CA VAL A 325 18.60 -19.92 -7.94
C VAL A 325 17.94 -20.88 -8.92
N SER A 326 18.72 -21.50 -9.80
CA SER A 326 18.23 -22.50 -10.76
C SER A 326 18.04 -23.89 -10.14
N GLY A 327 18.35 -24.08 -8.86
CA GLY A 327 18.25 -25.37 -8.17
C GLY A 327 19.22 -26.42 -8.71
N LYS A 328 20.31 -25.99 -9.35
CA LYS A 328 21.43 -26.86 -9.74
C LYS A 328 22.49 -26.80 -8.65
N ALA A 329 22.22 -27.49 -7.55
CA ALA A 329 23.20 -27.86 -6.55
C ALA A 329 23.06 -29.37 -6.29
#